data_AF-A0A124FZD1-F1
#
_entry.id   AF-A0A124FZD1-F1
#
_cell.length_a   1.000
_cell.length_b   1.000
_cell.length_c   1.000
_cell.angle_alpha   90.00
_cell.angle_beta   90.00
_cell.angle_gamma   90.00
#
_symmetry.space_group_name_H-M   'P 1'
#
loop_
_entity.id
_entity.type
_entity.pdbx_description
1 polymer ?
#
loop_
_entity_poly.entity_id
_entity_poly.type
_entity_poly.pdbx_seq_one_letter_code
_entity_poly.pdbx_strand_id
1 'polypeptide(L)'
;MSTAKKTFKILLLIFLVFVIISLGTNTVNLISRGLVVRKEQQELEALQEKNKQLKARLDYVKTDEFLEQEARNSLGLTKEETILILPQDILWQDEVDSQEIGPVPNWRQWWELFFGDIML
;
A
#
# COMPACT_ATOMS: atom_id res chain seq x y z
N MET A 1 2.20 72.13 41.79
CA MET A 1 1.78 70.73 42.08
C MET A 1 1.00 70.02 40.95
N SER A 2 0.50 70.72 39.91
CA SER A 2 -0.32 70.13 38.84
C SER A 2 0.47 69.41 37.73
N THR A 3 1.67 69.89 37.39
CA THR A 3 2.52 69.34 36.33
C THR A 3 3.14 67.98 36.69
N ALA A 4 3.52 67.77 37.96
CA ALA A 4 4.01 66.49 38.47
C ALA A 4 2.94 65.38 38.40
N LYS A 5 1.69 65.72 38.69
CA LYS A 5 0.56 64.77 38.58
C LYS A 5 0.25 64.43 37.11
N LYS A 6 0.36 65.41 36.20
CA LYS A 6 0.18 65.18 34.75
C LYS A 6 1.29 64.32 34.16
N THR A 7 2.55 64.59 34.49
CA THR A 7 3.69 63.79 34.04
C THR A 7 3.64 62.36 34.58
N PHE A 8 3.27 62.17 35.84
CA PHE A 8 3.05 60.83 36.41
C PHE A 8 1.95 60.06 35.67
N LYS A 9 0.82 60.69 35.35
CA LYS A 9 -0.26 60.06 34.56
C LYS A 9 0.19 59.65 33.16
N ILE A 10 1.01 60.48 32.51
CA ILE A 10 1.57 60.19 31.17
C ILE A 10 2.54 59.01 31.24
N LEU A 11 3.42 58.97 32.24
CA LEU A 11 4.33 57.84 32.46
C LEU A 11 3.57 56.55 32.76
N LEU A 12 2.51 56.62 33.56
CA LEU A 12 1.64 55.47 33.85
C LEU A 12 0.96 54.94 32.58
N LEU A 13 0.48 55.84 31.70
CA LEU A 13 -0.12 55.47 30.42
C LEU A 13 0.89 54.76 29.51
N ILE A 14 2.09 55.30 29.39
CA ILE A 14 3.17 54.71 28.57
C ILE A 14 3.55 53.33 29.12
N PHE A 15 3.66 53.20 30.44
CA PHE A 15 3.93 51.91 31.08
C PHE A 15 2.83 50.89 30.80
N LEU A 16 1.56 51.29 30.89
CA LEU A 16 0.42 50.42 30.59
C LEU A 16 0.44 49.94 29.13
N VAL A 17 0.70 50.85 28.19
CA VAL A 17 0.83 50.51 26.75
C VAL A 17 2.00 49.55 26.53
N PHE A 18 3.13 49.78 27.19
CA PHE A 18 4.29 48.89 27.11
C PHE A 18 3.98 47.47 27.63
N VAL A 19 3.27 47.36 28.75
CA VAL A 19 2.83 46.06 29.30
C VAL A 19 1.88 45.34 28.34
N ILE A 20 0.94 46.05 27.71
CA ILE A 20 0.02 45.47 26.72
C ILE A 20 0.79 44.91 25.51
N ILE A 21 1.75 45.67 24.98
CA ILE A 21 2.59 45.24 23.84
C ILE A 21 3.47 44.05 24.22
N SER A 22 4.09 44.07 25.40
CA SER A 22 4.97 43.00 25.88
C SER A 22 4.25 41.67 26.15
N LEU A 23 2.99 41.73 26.57
CA LEU A 23 2.16 40.53 26.80
C LEU A 23 1.61 39.96 25.48
N GLY A 24 1.30 40.82 24.52
CA GLY A 24 0.80 40.42 23.20
C GLY A 24 1.81 39.60 22.39
N THR A 25 3.09 39.97 22.43
CA THR A 25 4.14 39.29 21.65
C THR A 25 4.49 37.89 22.15
N ASN A 26 4.30 37.60 23.44
CA ASN A 26 4.68 36.31 24.01
C ASN A 26 3.64 35.20 23.75
N THR A 27 2.38 35.57 23.51
CA THR A 27 1.27 34.61 23.32
C THR A 27 1.20 34.06 21.88
N VAL A 28 1.57 34.88 20.88
CA VAL A 28 1.54 34.50 19.46
C VAL A 28 2.58 33.42 19.12
N ASN A 29 3.72 33.42 19.81
CA ASN A 29 4.78 32.44 19.62
C ASN A 29 4.44 31.04 20.20
N LEU A 30 3.52 30.96 21.16
CA LEU A 30 3.13 29.68 21.77
C LEU A 30 2.12 28.93 20.89
N ILE A 31 1.16 29.65 20.31
CA ILE A 31 0.13 29.09 19.43
C ILE A 31 0.73 28.59 18.11
N SER A 32 1.66 29.35 17.53
CA SER A 32 2.35 28.98 16.30
C SER A 32 3.19 27.70 16.47
N ARG A 33 3.87 27.52 17.61
CA ARG A 33 4.61 26.28 17.92
C ARG A 33 3.70 25.07 18.10
N GLY A 34 2.56 25.23 18.77
CA GLY A 34 1.59 24.14 18.94
C GLY A 34 0.95 23.69 17.62
N LEU A 35 0.70 24.62 16.70
CA LEU A 35 0.15 24.31 15.37
C LEU A 35 1.17 23.62 14.46
N VAL A 36 2.44 24.03 14.49
CA VAL A 36 3.51 23.38 13.72
C VAL A 36 3.72 21.94 14.18
N VAL A 37 3.79 21.70 15.50
CA VAL A 37 3.95 20.35 16.05
C VAL A 37 2.77 19.45 15.70
N ARG A 38 1.53 19.96 15.75
CA ARG A 38 0.35 19.18 15.35
C ARG A 38 0.37 18.82 13.86
N LYS A 39 0.78 19.76 13.00
CA LYS A 39 0.85 19.52 11.56
C LYS A 39 1.92 18.47 11.23
N GLU A 40 3.11 18.60 11.80
CA GLU A 40 4.20 17.63 11.60
C GLU A 40 3.81 16.24 12.12
N GLN A 41 3.12 16.16 13.26
CA GLN A 41 2.63 14.89 13.79
C GLN A 41 1.58 14.24 12.86
N GLN A 42 0.64 15.02 12.31
CA GLN A 42 -0.34 14.51 11.34
C GLN A 42 0.31 14.04 10.04
N GLU A 43 1.31 14.77 9.56
CA GLU A 43 2.08 14.37 8.37
C GLU A 43 2.86 13.07 8.62
N LEU A 44 3.47 12.92 9.81
CA LEU A 44 4.17 11.70 10.21
C LEU A 44 3.22 10.49 10.23
N GLU A 45 2.07 10.63 10.87
CA GLU A 45 1.06 9.56 10.95
C GLU A 45 0.54 9.16 9.56
N ALA A 46 0.26 10.15 8.70
CA ALA A 46 -0.15 9.90 7.32
C ALA A 46 0.94 9.19 6.50
N LEU A 47 2.21 9.56 6.67
CA LEU A 47 3.33 8.90 6.00
C LEU A 47 3.55 7.47 6.51
N GLN A 48 3.39 7.23 7.81
CA GLN A 48 3.51 5.90 8.40
C GLN A 48 2.42 4.97 7.87
N GLU A 49 1.18 5.43 7.81
CA GLU A 49 0.06 4.65 7.26
C GLU A 49 0.27 4.34 5.78
N LYS A 50 0.68 5.34 4.98
CA LYS A 50 1.07 5.12 3.58
C LYS A 50 2.19 4.10 3.44
N ASN A 51 3.22 4.17 4.28
CA ASN A 51 4.32 3.21 4.24
C ASN A 51 3.85 1.78 4.55
N LYS A 52 2.97 1.62 5.54
CA LYS A 52 2.37 0.34 5.89
C LYS A 52 1.56 -0.25 4.74
N GLN A 53 0.72 0.57 4.09
CA GLN A 53 -0.07 0.15 2.93
C GLN A 53 0.81 -0.25 1.74
N LEU A 54 1.85 0.54 1.45
CA LEU A 54 2.79 0.23 0.37
C LEU A 54 3.56 -1.07 0.63
N LYS A 55 3.97 -1.33 1.88
CA LYS A 55 4.59 -2.60 2.27
C LYS A 55 3.64 -3.78 2.07
N ALA A 56 2.41 -3.68 2.57
CA ALA A 56 1.41 -4.72 2.38
C ALA A 56 1.15 -5.03 0.89
N ARG A 57 1.09 -3.98 0.06
CA ARG A 57 0.94 -4.14 -1.40
C ARG A 57 2.18 -4.79 -2.04
N LEU A 58 3.38 -4.41 -1.59
CA LEU A 58 4.62 -4.99 -2.08
C LEU A 58 4.73 -6.48 -1.72
N ASP A 59 4.27 -6.85 -0.52
CA ASP A 59 4.22 -8.24 -0.11
C ASP A 59 3.18 -9.02 -0.94
N TYR A 60 2.00 -8.44 -1.18
CA TYR A 60 0.97 -9.03 -2.05
C TYR A 60 1.46 -9.25 -3.49
N VAL A 61 2.14 -8.26 -4.09
CA VAL A 61 2.66 -8.38 -5.47
C VAL A 61 3.72 -9.47 -5.61
N LYS A 62 4.38 -9.87 -4.52
CA LYS A 62 5.34 -10.99 -4.51
C LYS A 62 4.68 -12.37 -4.37
N THR A 63 3.38 -12.43 -4.11
CA THR A 63 2.67 -13.70 -3.95
C THR A 63 2.39 -14.37 -5.29
N ASP A 64 2.29 -15.69 -5.27
CA ASP A 64 1.91 -16.49 -6.44
C ASP A 64 0.49 -16.15 -6.92
N GLU A 65 -0.41 -15.74 -6.01
CA GLU A 65 -1.77 -15.30 -6.32
C GLU A 65 -1.76 -14.06 -7.24
N PHE A 66 -0.87 -13.10 -6.97
CA PHE A 66 -0.72 -11.94 -7.84
C PHE A 66 -0.13 -12.33 -9.20
N LEU A 67 0.86 -13.22 -9.23
CA LEU A 67 1.45 -13.71 -10.47
C LEU A 67 0.42 -14.44 -11.33
N GLU A 68 -0.40 -15.31 -10.73
CA GLU A 68 -1.48 -16.01 -11.40
C GLU A 68 -2.53 -15.02 -11.93
N GLN A 69 -2.94 -14.07 -11.10
CA GLN A 69 -3.91 -13.05 -11.49
C GLN A 69 -3.39 -12.20 -12.66
N GLU A 70 -2.12 -11.80 -12.64
CA GLU A 70 -1.51 -11.00 -13.70
C GLU A 70 -1.31 -11.80 -14.99
N ALA A 71 -0.87 -13.06 -14.89
CA ALA A 71 -0.80 -13.97 -16.04
C ALA A 71 -2.18 -14.19 -16.66
N ARG A 72 -3.20 -14.39 -15.83
CA ARG A 72 -4.60 -14.59 -16.24
C ARG A 72 -5.16 -13.35 -16.93
N ASN A 73 -4.96 -12.16 -16.34
CA ASN A 73 -5.35 -10.87 -16.91
C ASN A 73 -4.65 -10.63 -18.26
N SER A 74 -3.34 -10.90 -18.33
CA SER A 74 -2.54 -10.73 -19.55
C SER A 74 -2.99 -11.66 -20.68
N LEU A 75 -3.52 -12.83 -20.35
CA LEU A 75 -4.10 -13.79 -21.29
C LEU A 75 -5.59 -13.52 -21.60
N GLY A 76 -6.19 -12.48 -21.00
CA GLY A 76 -7.62 -12.16 -21.18
C GLY A 76 -8.57 -13.22 -20.61
N LEU A 77 -8.10 -14.06 -19.70
CA LEU A 77 -8.86 -15.14 -19.09
C LEU A 77 -9.62 -14.63 -17.87
N THR A 78 -10.86 -15.06 -17.67
CA THR A 78 -11.61 -14.81 -16.43
C THR A 78 -11.65 -16.11 -15.62
N LYS A 79 -11.56 -16.05 -14.29
CA LYS A 79 -11.62 -17.25 -13.44
C LYS A 79 -13.06 -17.78 -13.42
N GLU A 80 -13.38 -18.71 -14.31
CA GLU A 80 -14.48 -19.64 -14.09
C GLU A 80 -13.95 -20.72 -13.12
N GLU A 81 -14.46 -20.72 -11.89
CA GLU A 81 -14.11 -21.76 -10.93
C GLU A 81 -14.76 -23.08 -11.34
N THR A 82 -14.14 -23.81 -12.26
CA THR A 82 -14.49 -25.22 -12.51
C THR A 82 -13.78 -26.07 -11.47
N ILE A 83 -14.51 -26.44 -10.42
CA ILE A 83 -14.07 -27.49 -9.48
C ILE A 83 -14.06 -28.81 -10.28
N LEU A 84 -12.89 -29.19 -10.77
CA LEU A 84 -12.65 -30.52 -11.35
C LEU A 84 -12.58 -31.52 -10.20
N ILE A 85 -13.72 -32.12 -9.88
CA ILE A 85 -13.77 -33.33 -9.06
C ILE A 85 -13.30 -34.48 -9.94
N LEU A 86 -12.00 -34.77 -9.88
CA LEU A 86 -11.46 -35.96 -10.53
C LEU A 86 -12.01 -37.19 -9.78
N PRO A 87 -12.63 -38.15 -10.49
CA PRO A 87 -13.06 -39.38 -9.86
C PRO A 87 -11.80 -40.14 -9.36
N GLN A 88 -11.93 -40.81 -8.22
CA GLN A 88 -10.80 -41.40 -7.49
C GLN A 88 -10.11 -42.53 -8.27
N ASP A 89 -10.77 -43.11 -9.26
CA ASP A 89 -10.24 -44.07 -10.21
C ASP A 89 -9.06 -43.53 -11.04
N ILE A 90 -9.00 -42.22 -11.31
CA ILE A 90 -7.86 -41.59 -12.02
C ILE A 90 -6.66 -41.35 -11.08
N LEU A 91 -6.92 -41.15 -9.78
CA LEU A 91 -5.89 -40.85 -8.78
C LEU A 91 -5.16 -42.12 -8.28
N TRP A 92 -5.72 -43.30 -8.56
CA TRP A 92 -5.17 -44.61 -8.20
C TRP A 92 -5.12 -45.56 -9.40
N GLN A 93 -4.97 -45.04 -10.61
CA GLN A 93 -4.53 -45.86 -11.72
C GLN A 93 -3.05 -46.15 -11.49
N ASP A 94 -2.81 -47.28 -10.81
CA ASP A 94 -1.50 -47.90 -10.65
C ASP A 94 -0.72 -47.87 -11.97
N GLU A 95 0.59 -47.61 -11.84
CA GLU A 95 1.65 -47.76 -12.84
C GLU A 95 1.15 -48.25 -14.20
N VAL A 96 0.92 -47.30 -15.12
CA VAL A 96 0.84 -47.62 -16.54
C VAL A 96 2.16 -48.29 -16.88
N ASP A 97 2.09 -49.60 -17.09
CA ASP A 97 3.15 -50.49 -17.55
C ASP A 97 3.94 -49.76 -18.64
N SER A 98 5.08 -49.21 -18.24
CA SER A 98 6.02 -48.55 -19.12
C SER A 98 6.72 -49.65 -19.91
N GLN A 99 6.01 -50.21 -20.88
CA GLN A 99 6.68 -50.84 -22.01
C GLN A 99 7.62 -49.78 -22.60
N GLU A 100 8.89 -50.13 -22.66
CA GLU A 100 10.01 -49.30 -23.10
C GLU A 100 9.81 -48.79 -24.55
N ILE A 101 8.98 -47.78 -24.72
CA ILE A 101 9.02 -46.92 -25.90
C ILE A 101 10.01 -45.83 -25.52
N GLY A 102 11.26 -46.01 -25.99
CA GLY A 102 12.35 -45.04 -25.78
C GLY A 102 11.89 -43.60 -26.05
N PRO A 103 12.50 -42.60 -25.39
CA PRO A 103 11.91 -41.28 -25.15
C PRO A 103 11.49 -40.63 -26.46
N VAL A 104 10.20 -40.72 -26.76
CA VAL A 104 9.61 -40.07 -27.93
C VAL A 104 9.70 -38.57 -27.65
N PRO A 105 10.38 -37.78 -28.48
CA PRO A 105 10.51 -36.35 -28.24
C PRO A 105 9.13 -35.69 -28.13
N ASN A 106 8.98 -34.74 -27.20
CA ASN A 106 7.70 -34.11 -26.88
C ASN A 106 6.97 -33.58 -28.13
N TRP A 107 7.68 -33.08 -29.15
CA TRP A 107 7.07 -32.58 -30.38
C TRP A 107 6.28 -33.65 -31.16
N ARG A 108 6.73 -34.91 -31.12
CA ARG A 108 6.06 -36.03 -31.81
C ARG A 108 4.82 -36.46 -31.05
N GLN A 109 4.86 -36.42 -29.72
CA GLN A 109 3.68 -36.68 -28.88
C GLN A 109 2.59 -35.63 -29.15
N TRP A 110 2.95 -34.35 -29.24
CA TRP A 110 2.00 -33.29 -29.60
C TRP A 110 1.45 -33.48 -31.02
N TRP A 111 2.29 -33.82 -31.99
CA TRP A 111 1.84 -34.06 -33.35
C TRP A 111 0.80 -35.20 -33.43
N GLU A 112 1.04 -36.29 -32.72
CA GLU A 112 0.13 -37.44 -32.66
C GLU A 112 -1.21 -37.09 -32.00
N LEU A 113 -1.20 -36.34 -30.91
CA LEU A 113 -2.44 -35.89 -30.25
C LEU A 113 -3.31 -35.01 -31.16
N PHE A 114 -2.70 -34.17 -31.99
CA PHE A 114 -3.45 -33.22 -32.83
C PHE A 114 -3.78 -33.76 -34.23
N PHE A 115 -3.02 -34.73 -34.74
CA PHE A 115 -3.11 -35.18 -36.13
C PHE A 115 -3.12 -36.70 -36.32
N GLY A 116 -3.04 -37.50 -35.24
CA GLY A 116 -3.00 -38.96 -35.28
C GLY A 116 -4.31 -39.58 -35.81
N ASP A 117 -5.46 -39.03 -35.42
CA ASP A 117 -6.79 -39.50 -35.86
C ASP A 117 -7.13 -39.13 -37.32
N ILE A 118 -6.32 -38.28 -37.98
CA ILE A 118 -6.60 -37.78 -39.34
C ILE A 118 -6.04 -38.71 -40.43
N MET A 119 -5.28 -39.76 -40.07
CA MET A 119 -4.69 -40.72 -41.02
C MET A 119 -5.12 -42.19 -40.83
N LEU A 120 -6.37 -42.42 -40.40
CA LEU A 120 -7.04 -43.74 -40.49
C LEU A 120 -8.26 -43.69 -41.42
#